data_AF-A0A644X2I4-F1
#
_entry.id   AF-A0A644X2I4-F1
#
_cell.length_a   1.000
_cell.length_b   1.000
_cell.length_c   1.000
_cell.angle_alpha   90.00
_cell.angle_beta   90.00
_cell.angle_gamma   90.00
#
_symmetry.space_group_name_H-M   'P 1'
#
loop_
_entity.id
_entity.type
_entity.pdbx_description
1 polymer ?
#
loop_
_entity_poly.entity_id
_entity_poly.type
_entity_poly.pdbx_seq_one_letter_code
_entity_poly.pdbx_strand_id
1 'polypeptide(L)'
;MILPIYTYGNAVLRKQAEEIGPDYPELKKLINDMFETMYHADGVGLAAPQIGLPIRLLVIDLAPLKDEDPKLGSFKTVMINPVMLEMSEEEVEGSEGCLSIPGISENVYRAEWIKIQYYDADFKQHTEEFEDYIARVIQHEYDHLEGSLFTDHVNPLRRQMIKSKLNNIAKGKAKCDYKIK
;
A
#
# COMPACT_ATOMS: atom_id res chain seq x y z
N MET A 1 -15.03 -10.94 2.39
CA MET A 1 -15.44 -10.26 3.64
C MET A 1 -14.66 -8.96 3.73
N ILE A 2 -15.35 -7.86 4.06
CA ILE A 2 -14.69 -6.56 4.28
C ILE A 2 -14.00 -6.54 5.66
N LEU A 3 -12.70 -6.36 5.66
CA LEU A 3 -11.82 -6.30 6.83
C LEU A 3 -11.72 -4.85 7.34
N PRO A 4 -11.52 -4.63 8.65
CA PRO A 4 -11.21 -3.30 9.15
C PRO A 4 -9.80 -2.87 8.72
N ILE A 5 -9.66 -1.61 8.31
CA ILE A 5 -8.38 -0.99 8.00
C ILE A 5 -7.80 -0.33 9.26
N TYR A 6 -6.59 -0.71 9.61
CA TYR A 6 -5.85 -0.19 10.75
C TYR A 6 -5.31 1.20 10.41
N THR A 7 -5.57 2.14 11.31
CA THR A 7 -5.23 3.55 11.09
C THR A 7 -3.91 3.96 11.76
N TYR A 8 -3.34 5.06 11.28
CA TYR A 8 -2.11 5.67 11.78
C TYR A 8 -2.10 5.73 13.31
N GLY A 9 -0.98 5.32 13.91
CA GLY A 9 -0.83 5.20 15.37
C GLY A 9 -0.96 3.76 15.88
N ASN A 10 -1.53 2.85 15.07
CA ASN A 10 -1.50 1.44 15.41
C ASN A 10 -0.11 0.82 15.17
N ALA A 11 0.36 0.04 16.15
CA ALA A 11 1.70 -0.55 16.11
C ALA A 11 1.91 -1.52 14.95
N VAL A 12 0.85 -2.18 14.43
CA VAL A 12 0.99 -3.14 13.32
C VAL A 12 1.51 -2.49 12.04
N LEU A 13 1.16 -1.21 11.81
CA LEU A 13 1.63 -0.44 10.65
C LEU A 13 3.11 -0.06 10.71
N ARG A 14 3.77 -0.31 11.85
CA ARG A 14 5.18 -0.03 12.10
C ARG A 14 6.01 -1.29 12.26
N LYS A 15 5.39 -2.47 12.12
CA LYS A 15 6.10 -3.74 12.17
C LYS A 15 6.55 -4.10 10.77
N GLN A 16 7.82 -4.49 10.64
CA GLN A 16 8.28 -5.17 9.45
C GLN A 16 7.52 -6.49 9.30
N ALA A 17 7.03 -6.74 8.10
CA ALA A 17 6.18 -7.86 7.78
C ALA A 17 7.00 -9.12 7.48
N GLU A 18 6.47 -10.28 7.89
CA GLU A 18 7.13 -11.58 7.78
C GLU A 18 6.77 -12.28 6.46
N GLU A 19 7.73 -13.02 5.89
CA GLU A 19 7.49 -13.83 4.70
C GLU A 19 6.50 -14.97 4.98
N ILE A 20 5.74 -15.35 3.95
CA ILE A 20 4.77 -16.44 4.01
C ILE A 20 5.05 -17.52 2.96
N GLY A 21 4.72 -18.77 3.29
CA GLY A 21 4.82 -19.90 2.37
C GLY A 21 3.51 -20.21 1.64
N PRO A 22 3.53 -21.12 0.65
CA PRO A 22 2.33 -21.59 -0.07
C PRO A 22 1.32 -22.33 0.81
N ASP A 23 1.72 -22.73 2.01
CA ASP A 23 0.90 -23.34 3.04
C ASP A 23 0.19 -22.33 3.96
N TYR A 24 0.34 -21.02 3.71
CA TYR A 24 -0.32 -19.99 4.52
C TYR A 24 -1.85 -20.21 4.55
N PRO A 25 -2.46 -20.34 5.75
CA PRO A 25 -3.86 -20.71 5.87
C PRO A 25 -4.81 -19.75 5.14
N GLU A 26 -5.74 -20.31 4.38
CA GLU A 26 -6.79 -19.56 3.67
C GLU A 26 -6.28 -18.44 2.75
N LEU A 27 -5.05 -18.50 2.24
CA LEU A 27 -4.42 -17.39 1.50
C LEU A 27 -5.28 -16.87 0.33
N LYS A 28 -5.87 -17.74 -0.49
CA LYS A 28 -6.73 -17.30 -1.61
C LYS A 28 -7.95 -16.53 -1.12
N LYS A 29 -8.52 -16.92 0.01
CA LYS A 29 -9.63 -16.20 0.65
C LYS A 29 -9.15 -14.86 1.19
N LEU A 30 -7.98 -14.81 1.84
CA LEU A 30 -7.38 -13.58 2.34
C LEU A 30 -7.14 -12.54 1.24
N ILE A 31 -6.55 -12.97 0.10
CA ILE A 31 -6.32 -12.11 -1.06
C ILE A 31 -7.64 -11.51 -1.57
N ASN A 32 -8.69 -12.34 -1.68
CA ASN A 32 -10.02 -11.86 -2.08
C ASN A 32 -10.61 -10.87 -1.05
N ASP A 33 -10.49 -11.17 0.24
CA ASP A 33 -10.93 -10.28 1.32
C ASP A 33 -10.17 -8.93 1.27
N MET A 34 -8.87 -8.93 0.93
CA MET A 34 -8.08 -7.71 0.74
C MET A 34 -8.56 -6.89 -0.45
N PHE A 35 -8.79 -7.50 -1.63
CA PHE A 35 -9.38 -6.80 -2.77
C PHE A 35 -10.75 -6.22 -2.46
N GLU A 36 -11.66 -6.99 -1.86
CA GLU A 36 -12.99 -6.50 -1.46
C GLU A 36 -12.89 -5.32 -0.48
N THR A 37 -11.96 -5.40 0.47
CA THR A 37 -11.71 -4.32 1.45
C THR A 37 -11.19 -3.06 0.77
N MET A 38 -10.23 -3.22 -0.15
CA MET A 38 -9.65 -2.13 -0.93
C MET A 38 -10.71 -1.43 -1.79
N TYR A 39 -11.53 -2.19 -2.52
CA TYR A 39 -12.60 -1.61 -3.34
C TYR A 39 -13.67 -0.91 -2.50
N HIS A 40 -14.08 -1.49 -1.37
CA HIS A 40 -15.04 -0.85 -0.47
C HIS A 40 -14.52 0.47 0.11
N ALA A 41 -13.20 0.64 0.21
CA ALA A 41 -12.56 1.84 0.71
C ALA A 41 -12.14 2.82 -0.40
N ASP A 42 -12.54 2.58 -1.65
CA ASP A 42 -12.16 3.35 -2.83
C ASP A 42 -10.63 3.48 -3.01
N GLY A 43 -9.89 2.43 -2.61
CA GLY A 43 -8.43 2.35 -2.75
C GLY A 43 -7.97 1.71 -4.05
N VAL A 44 -6.71 1.94 -4.40
CA VAL A 44 -6.03 1.32 -5.56
C VAL A 44 -4.94 0.33 -5.15
N GLY A 45 -4.55 0.33 -3.87
CA GLY A 45 -3.58 -0.58 -3.27
C GLY A 45 -3.96 -0.87 -1.80
N LEU A 46 -3.58 -2.06 -1.32
CA LEU A 46 -3.73 -2.45 0.07
C LEU A 46 -2.68 -3.50 0.47
N ALA A 47 -1.92 -3.22 1.51
CA ALA A 47 -0.97 -4.14 2.12
C ALA A 47 -1.56 -4.85 3.35
N ALA A 48 -1.15 -6.11 3.60
CA ALA A 48 -1.66 -6.91 4.71
C ALA A 48 -1.47 -6.28 6.11
N PRO A 49 -0.40 -5.51 6.39
CA PRO A 49 -0.28 -4.77 7.66
C PRO A 49 -1.45 -3.81 7.90
N GLN A 50 -2.05 -3.26 6.84
CA GLN A 50 -3.21 -2.36 6.94
C GLN A 50 -4.48 -3.08 7.35
N ILE A 51 -4.58 -4.40 7.21
CA ILE A 51 -5.68 -5.21 7.78
C ILE A 51 -5.26 -5.93 9.07
N GLY A 52 -4.11 -5.54 9.64
CA GLY A 52 -3.62 -6.03 10.92
C GLY A 52 -2.81 -7.33 10.86
N LEU A 53 -2.38 -7.75 9.67
CA LEU A 53 -1.56 -8.94 9.47
C LEU A 53 -0.13 -8.51 9.07
N PRO A 54 0.88 -8.67 9.93
CA PRO A 54 2.27 -8.30 9.61
C PRO A 54 2.94 -9.35 8.73
N ILE A 55 2.38 -9.61 7.54
CA ILE A 55 2.88 -10.55 6.54
C ILE A 55 3.16 -9.84 5.23
N ARG A 56 4.13 -10.33 4.45
CA ARG A 56 4.55 -9.73 3.17
C ARG A 56 3.57 -10.07 2.05
N LEU A 57 2.42 -9.42 2.06
CA LEU A 57 1.38 -9.57 1.05
C LEU A 57 0.77 -8.20 0.75
N LEU A 58 0.67 -7.86 -0.53
CA LEU A 58 -0.02 -6.67 -1.01
C LEU A 58 -0.86 -6.98 -2.26
N VAL A 59 -1.92 -6.18 -2.46
CA VAL A 59 -2.79 -6.24 -3.64
C VAL A 59 -2.89 -4.85 -4.26
N ILE A 60 -2.94 -4.78 -5.59
CA ILE A 60 -3.07 -3.53 -6.36
C ILE A 60 -4.09 -3.76 -7.48
N ASP A 61 -4.99 -2.81 -7.68
CA ASP A 61 -5.86 -2.77 -8.85
C ASP A 61 -6.13 -1.32 -9.24
N LEU A 62 -5.64 -0.94 -10.42
CA LEU A 62 -5.76 0.41 -10.95
C LEU A 62 -6.96 0.59 -11.88
N ALA A 63 -7.88 -0.38 -11.94
CA ALA A 63 -9.11 -0.30 -12.73
C ALA A 63 -9.90 1.01 -12.59
N PRO A 64 -9.97 1.69 -11.42
CA PRO A 64 -10.62 3.00 -11.32
C PRO A 64 -10.04 4.08 -12.24
N LEU A 65 -8.77 3.95 -12.66
CA LEU A 65 -8.09 4.89 -13.55
C LEU A 65 -8.29 4.59 -15.04
N LYS A 66 -9.10 3.59 -15.40
CA LYS A 66 -9.29 3.14 -16.78
C LYS A 66 -9.80 4.22 -17.74
N ASP A 67 -10.64 5.13 -17.24
CA ASP A 67 -11.18 6.23 -18.04
C ASP A 67 -10.12 7.33 -18.29
N GLU A 68 -9.11 7.43 -17.44
CA GLU A 68 -7.99 8.36 -17.57
C GLU A 68 -6.85 7.76 -18.42
N ASP A 69 -6.49 6.51 -18.12
CA ASP A 69 -5.49 5.73 -18.87
C ASP A 69 -5.92 4.25 -18.93
N PRO A 70 -6.32 3.74 -20.10
CA PRO A 70 -6.71 2.34 -20.29
C PRO A 70 -5.62 1.32 -19.95
N LYS A 71 -4.33 1.68 -20.08
CA LYS A 71 -3.21 0.80 -19.73
C LYS A 71 -3.10 0.66 -18.22
N LEU A 72 -3.14 1.78 -17.50
CA LEU A 72 -3.18 1.76 -16.03
C LEU A 72 -4.42 1.02 -15.55
N GLY A 73 -5.59 1.32 -16.11
CA GLY A 73 -6.85 0.65 -15.78
C GLY A 73 -6.92 -0.86 -16.04
N SER A 74 -5.90 -1.44 -16.69
CA SER A 74 -5.79 -2.88 -16.90
C SER A 74 -4.81 -3.54 -15.93
N PHE A 75 -4.11 -2.75 -15.10
CA PHE A 75 -3.13 -3.24 -14.14
C PHE A 75 -3.80 -3.72 -12.85
N LYS A 76 -3.67 -5.02 -12.58
CA LYS A 76 -4.10 -5.67 -11.36
C LYS A 76 -3.09 -6.74 -10.99
N THR A 77 -2.61 -6.73 -9.74
CA THR A 77 -1.62 -7.70 -9.29
C THR A 77 -1.75 -8.03 -7.81
N VAL A 78 -1.15 -9.17 -7.44
CA VAL A 78 -0.94 -9.63 -6.07
C VAL A 78 0.54 -9.91 -5.95
N MET A 79 1.19 -9.33 -4.94
CA MET A 79 2.60 -9.60 -4.67
C MET A 79 2.75 -10.23 -3.29
N ILE A 80 3.21 -11.48 -3.27
CA ILE A 80 3.60 -12.22 -2.08
C ILE A 80 5.13 -12.21 -1.96
N ASN A 81 5.61 -11.93 -0.75
CA ASN A 81 7.03 -11.78 -0.42
C ASN A 81 7.78 -10.90 -1.43
N PRO A 82 7.28 -9.71 -1.80
CA PRO A 82 8.01 -8.85 -2.72
C PRO A 82 9.35 -8.43 -2.11
N VAL A 83 10.37 -8.34 -2.97
CA VAL A 83 11.73 -7.90 -2.66
C VAL A 83 12.14 -6.87 -3.70
N MET A 84 12.45 -5.65 -3.24
CA MET A 84 12.98 -4.60 -4.10
C MET A 84 14.42 -4.96 -4.52
N LEU A 85 14.66 -5.11 -5.82
CA LEU A 85 15.98 -5.47 -6.36
C LEU A 85 16.78 -4.23 -6.75
N GLU A 86 16.14 -3.31 -7.49
CA GLU A 86 16.76 -2.09 -7.99
C GLU A 86 15.73 -0.95 -7.96
N MET A 87 16.21 0.28 -7.79
CA MET A 87 15.41 1.51 -7.86
C MET A 87 16.24 2.56 -8.58
N SER A 88 15.58 3.43 -9.34
CA SER A 88 16.25 4.56 -9.99
C SER A 88 16.80 5.56 -8.96
N GLU A 89 17.91 6.22 -9.32
CA GLU A 89 18.38 7.41 -8.57
C GLU A 89 17.51 8.64 -8.85
N GLU A 90 16.89 8.70 -10.03
CA GLU A 90 15.95 9.75 -10.40
C GLU A 90 14.65 9.57 -9.62
N GLU A 91 14.20 10.66 -8.98
CA GLU A 91 12.97 10.69 -8.20
C GLU A 91 11.94 11.63 -8.82
N VAL A 92 10.69 11.21 -8.78
CA VAL A 92 9.53 11.98 -9.25
C VAL A 92 8.64 12.37 -8.07
N GLU A 93 8.22 13.65 -8.04
CA GLU A 93 7.23 14.14 -7.07
C GLU A 93 5.82 13.69 -7.48
N GLY A 94 5.01 13.27 -6.51
CA GLY A 94 3.60 12.97 -6.76
C GLY A 94 2.78 12.97 -5.47
N SER A 95 1.49 13.25 -5.59
CA SER A 95 0.55 13.25 -4.47
C SER A 95 0.16 11.82 -4.10
N GLU A 96 0.32 11.47 -2.82
CA GLU A 96 -0.11 10.19 -2.26
C GLU A 96 -1.15 10.40 -1.16
N GLY A 97 -2.13 9.49 -1.09
CA GLY A 97 -3.00 9.28 0.05
C GLY A 97 -2.83 7.84 0.56
N CYS A 98 -3.41 7.53 1.72
CA CYS A 98 -3.36 6.17 2.27
C CYS A 98 -4.65 5.87 3.04
N LEU A 99 -5.18 4.66 2.87
CA LEU A 99 -6.37 4.21 3.61
C LEU A 99 -6.14 4.14 5.13
N SER A 100 -4.90 3.94 5.57
CA SER A 100 -4.55 4.02 6.99
C SER A 100 -4.44 5.46 7.52
N ILE A 101 -4.45 6.47 6.65
CA ILE A 101 -4.28 7.89 7.00
C ILE A 101 -5.39 8.73 6.36
N PRO A 102 -6.67 8.50 6.73
CA PRO A 102 -7.82 9.07 6.04
C PRO A 102 -7.81 10.60 6.04
N GLY A 103 -8.15 11.18 4.89
CA GLY A 103 -8.32 12.63 4.70
C GLY A 103 -7.00 13.43 4.68
N ILE A 104 -5.86 12.75 4.50
CA ILE A 104 -4.56 13.38 4.32
C ILE A 104 -3.97 12.89 3.01
N SER A 105 -3.58 13.85 2.16
CA SER A 105 -2.78 13.62 0.98
C SER A 105 -1.66 14.64 0.96
N GLU A 106 -0.45 14.20 0.62
CA GLU A 106 0.73 15.06 0.52
C GLU A 106 1.60 14.59 -0.64
N ASN A 107 2.42 15.50 -1.16
CA ASN A 107 3.41 15.15 -2.15
C ASN A 107 4.60 14.43 -1.51
N VAL A 108 5.05 13.36 -2.16
CA VAL A 108 6.26 12.61 -1.80
C VAL A 108 7.07 12.26 -3.05
N TYR A 109 8.37 12.13 -2.86
CA TYR A 109 9.30 11.69 -3.90
C TYR A 109 9.41 10.16 -3.87
N ARG A 110 9.43 9.56 -5.06
CA ARG A 110 9.57 8.12 -5.29
C ARG A 110 10.54 7.92 -6.43
N ALA A 111 11.23 6.78 -6.44
CA ALA A 111 12.00 6.37 -7.60
C ALA A 111 11.07 6.31 -8.83
N GLU A 112 11.50 6.86 -9.96
CA GLU A 112 10.77 6.86 -11.22
C GLU A 112 10.50 5.43 -11.73
N TRP A 113 11.48 4.55 -11.60
CA TRP A 113 11.32 3.13 -11.91
C TRP A 113 11.90 2.23 -10.82
N ILE A 114 11.37 1.01 -10.77
CA ILE A 114 11.80 -0.05 -9.85
C ILE A 114 11.93 -1.37 -10.57
N LYS A 115 12.75 -2.26 -10.02
CA LYS A 115 12.79 -3.68 -10.35
C LYS A 115 12.49 -4.48 -9.12
N ILE A 116 11.48 -5.34 -9.20
CA ILE A 116 10.96 -6.06 -8.04
C ILE A 116 10.81 -7.54 -8.37
N GLN A 117 11.14 -8.38 -7.40
CA GLN A 117 10.91 -9.81 -7.44
C GLN A 117 9.81 -10.17 -6.45
N TYR A 118 8.87 -11.03 -6.84
CA TYR A 118 7.76 -11.43 -5.98
C TYR A 118 7.16 -12.76 -6.44
N TYR A 119 6.27 -13.33 -5.64
CA TYR A 119 5.41 -14.45 -6.01
C TYR A 119 3.98 -13.96 -6.28
N ASP A 120 3.35 -14.46 -7.34
CA ASP A 120 1.92 -14.23 -7.58
C ASP A 120 1.03 -15.11 -6.66
N ALA A 121 -0.29 -14.97 -6.79
CA ALA A 121 -1.28 -15.71 -6.00
C ALA A 121 -1.22 -17.25 -6.14
N ASP A 122 -0.54 -17.77 -7.17
CA ASP A 122 -0.30 -19.20 -7.38
C ASP A 122 1.15 -19.61 -7.02
N PHE A 123 1.88 -18.73 -6.31
CA PHE A 123 3.29 -18.89 -5.93
C PHE A 123 4.25 -19.10 -7.10
N LYS A 124 3.93 -18.54 -8.27
CA LYS A 124 4.89 -18.44 -9.35
C LYS A 124 5.73 -17.18 -9.16
N GLN A 125 7.05 -17.34 -9.23
CA GLN A 125 7.99 -16.24 -9.07
C GLN A 125 8.03 -15.38 -10.34
N HIS A 126 8.05 -14.07 -10.14
CA HIS A 126 8.20 -13.06 -11.18
C HIS A 126 9.35 -12.12 -10.83
N THR A 127 9.97 -11.53 -11.85
CA THR A 127 10.91 -10.43 -11.70
C THR A 127 10.62 -9.46 -12.82
N GLU A 128 10.15 -8.28 -12.46
CA GLU A 128 9.57 -7.31 -13.39
C GLU A 128 10.07 -5.90 -13.06
N GLU A 129 10.07 -5.06 -14.09
CA GLU A 129 10.38 -3.64 -13.99
C GLU A 129 9.08 -2.85 -14.17
N PHE A 130 8.89 -1.86 -13.31
CA PHE A 130 7.74 -0.97 -13.34
C PHE A 130 8.21 0.48 -13.29
N GLU A 131 7.48 1.35 -13.96
CA GLU A 131 7.76 2.78 -14.06
C GLU A 131 6.52 3.62 -13.68
N ASP A 132 6.74 4.93 -13.56
CA ASP A 132 5.70 5.95 -13.37
C ASP A 132 4.76 5.65 -12.19
N TYR A 133 3.45 5.75 -12.44
CA TYR A 133 2.42 5.61 -11.43
C TYR A 133 2.36 4.19 -10.86
N ILE A 134 2.64 3.16 -11.66
CA ILE A 134 2.66 1.77 -11.19
C ILE A 134 3.83 1.59 -10.21
N ALA A 135 5.03 2.10 -10.56
CA ALA A 135 6.18 2.07 -9.65
C ALA A 135 5.89 2.79 -8.33
N ARG A 136 5.20 3.94 -8.37
CA ARG A 136 4.79 4.69 -7.16
C ARG A 136 3.87 3.88 -6.26
N VAL A 137 2.82 3.28 -6.81
CA VAL A 137 1.86 2.49 -6.02
C VAL A 137 2.55 1.27 -5.41
N ILE A 138 3.42 0.57 -6.17
CA ILE A 138 4.18 -0.57 -5.63
C ILE A 138 5.12 -0.12 -4.51
N GLN A 139 5.86 0.99 -4.67
CA GLN A 139 6.72 1.52 -3.59
C GLN A 139 5.91 1.87 -2.33
N HIS A 140 4.73 2.47 -2.48
CA HIS A 140 3.84 2.77 -1.36
C HIS A 140 3.40 1.51 -0.61
N GLU A 141 2.92 0.50 -1.33
CA GLU A 141 2.46 -0.74 -0.71
C GLU A 141 3.64 -1.56 -0.14
N TYR A 142 4.81 -1.47 -0.76
CA TYR A 142 6.05 -2.08 -0.26
C TYR A 142 6.49 -1.44 1.07
N ASP A 143 6.42 -0.12 1.20
CA ASP A 143 6.74 0.59 2.46
C ASP A 143 5.92 0.05 3.63
N HIS A 144 4.64 -0.26 3.42
CA HIS A 144 3.80 -0.85 4.46
C HIS A 144 4.36 -2.19 4.97
N LEU A 145 4.97 -3.00 4.09
CA LEU A 145 5.63 -4.25 4.46
C LEU A 145 6.92 -4.01 5.26
N GLU A 146 7.56 -2.86 5.08
CA GLU A 146 8.74 -2.45 5.86
C GLU A 146 8.37 -1.69 7.15
N GLY A 147 7.08 -1.49 7.44
CA GLY A 147 6.62 -0.66 8.57
C GLY A 147 6.83 0.85 8.37
N SER A 148 7.10 1.26 7.13
CA SER A 148 7.16 2.66 6.69
C SER A 148 5.79 3.13 6.22
N LEU A 149 5.54 4.43 6.30
CA LEU A 149 4.33 5.07 5.82
C LEU A 149 4.72 6.24 4.93
N PHE A 150 3.92 6.59 3.92
CA PHE A 150 4.25 7.72 3.02
C PHE A 150 4.53 9.03 3.78
N THR A 151 3.91 9.24 4.95
CA THR A 151 4.18 10.41 5.82
C THR A 151 5.61 10.52 6.32
N ASP A 152 6.40 9.44 6.25
CA ASP A 152 7.83 9.46 6.57
C ASP A 152 8.68 10.03 5.41
N HIS A 153 8.15 10.00 4.19
CA HIS A 153 8.74 10.59 2.98
C HIS A 153 8.30 12.06 2.76
N VAL A 154 7.26 12.52 3.48
CA VAL A 154 6.79 13.91 3.41
C VAL A 154 7.84 14.87 3.96
N ASN A 155 8.09 15.98 3.25
CA ASN A 155 9.00 17.03 3.67
C ASN A 155 8.75 17.46 5.14
N PRO A 156 9.79 17.63 5.98
CA PRO A 156 9.64 17.92 7.41
C PRO A 156 8.71 19.10 7.74
N LEU A 157 8.73 20.17 6.95
CA LEU A 157 7.86 21.33 7.16
C LEU A 157 6.38 20.96 6.92
N ARG A 158 6.08 20.25 5.83
CA ARG A 158 4.74 19.76 5.53
C ARG A 158 4.27 18.76 6.58
N ARG A 159 5.14 17.83 6.98
CA ARG A 159 4.86 16.85 8.04
C ARG A 159 4.48 17.54 9.37
N GLN A 160 5.17 18.63 9.72
CA GLN A 160 4.84 19.41 10.91
C GLN A 160 3.46 20.09 10.79
N MET A 161 3.07 20.57 9.61
CA MET A 161 1.75 21.18 9.37
C MET A 161 0.60 20.16 9.53
N ILE A 162 0.80 18.90 9.11
CA ILE A 162 -0.22 17.85 9.25
C ILE A 162 -0.20 17.11 10.59
N LYS A 163 0.77 17.39 11.47
CA LYS A 163 0.96 16.69 12.75
C LYS A 163 -0.29 16.64 13.63
N SER A 164 -1.06 17.73 13.68
CA SER A 164 -2.32 17.77 14.44
C SER A 164 -3.37 16.79 13.89
N LYS A 165 -3.47 16.68 12.56
CA LYS A 165 -4.38 15.72 11.89
C LYS A 165 -3.94 14.28 12.16
N LEU A 166 -2.64 13.99 12.01
CA LEU A 166 -2.07 12.66 12.33
C LEU A 166 -2.32 12.25 13.78
N ASN A 167 -2.14 13.19 14.73
CA ASN A 167 -2.42 12.95 16.14
C ASN A 167 -3.90 12.68 16.42
N ASN A 168 -4.82 13.27 15.65
CA ASN A 168 -6.25 12.99 15.77
C ASN A 168 -6.58 11.58 15.25
N ILE A 169 -5.97 11.15 14.14
CA ILE A 169 -6.12 9.79 13.62
C ILE A 169 -5.61 8.77 14.67
N ALA A 170 -4.42 8.98 15.22
CA ALA A 170 -3.85 8.12 16.27
C ALA A 170 -4.68 8.04 17.55
N LYS A 171 -5.55 9.02 17.80
CA LYS A 171 -6.48 9.04 18.94
C LYS A 171 -7.86 8.48 18.60
N GLY A 172 -8.03 7.87 17.42
CA GLY A 172 -9.30 7.30 16.95
C GLY A 172 -10.36 8.35 16.59
N LYS A 173 -9.95 9.60 16.30
CA LYS A 173 -10.87 10.68 15.91
C LYS A 173 -11.02 10.82 14.39
N ALA A 174 -10.43 9.92 13.63
CA ALA A 174 -10.59 9.85 12.18
C ALA A 174 -12.05 9.57 11.81
N LYS A 175 -12.50 10.14 10.70
CA LYS A 175 -13.79 9.83 10.07
C LYS A 175 -13.53 9.44 8.62
N CYS A 176 -14.06 8.30 8.21
CA CYS A 176 -14.10 7.83 6.83
C CYS A 176 -15.30 6.89 6.66
N ASP A 177 -15.63 6.58 5.41
CA ASP A 177 -16.83 5.82 5.06
C ASP A 177 -16.62 4.29 5.03
N TYR A 178 -15.43 3.83 5.45
CA TYR A 178 -15.09 2.42 5.57
C TYR A 178 -14.73 2.03 7.01
N LYS A 179 -14.72 0.72 7.25
CA LYS A 179 -14.47 0.15 8.56
C LYS A 179 -13.01 0.38 8.98
N ILE A 180 -12.78 1.07 10.09
CA ILE A 180 -11.45 1.32 10.65
C ILE A 180 -11.26 0.69 12.02
N LYS A 181 -9.99 0.46 12.39
CA LYS A 181 -9.56 -0.03 13.70
C LYS A 181 -8.30 0.68 14.21
#